data_AF-A0A521U2R4-F1
#
_entry.id   AF-A0A521U2R4-F1
#
_cell.length_a   1.000
_cell.length_b   1.000
_cell.length_c   1.000
_cell.angle_alpha   90.00
_cell.angle_beta   90.00
_cell.angle_gamma   90.00
#
_symmetry.space_group_name_H-M   'P 1'
#
loop_
_entity.id
_entity.type
_entity.pdbx_description
1 polymer ?
#
loop_
_entity_poly.entity_id
_entity_poly.type
_entity_poly.pdbx_seq_one_letter_code
_entity_poly.pdbx_strand_id
1 'polypeptide(L)'
;MRSPPWSRWPSMAAIVAALSACRHPSPTPVAPVAQPPAVTVDAAVEAAVAPRPPTACEASWAATRRVYAAVAPRAREPGDTDEDRSDFNPDTDEESPFRACAEAPGGTWSIELATLTRPEAAGHRVEGQWALVFTGRDGARIHVRPAMTDGSAEPNFIDSIGERGRGPHALIAYDYDGDGVAEAVTVATGREHEGPSEARAQVWTVRDGAIVPYAPAAAIDAEDAADVDGDGRPDLLTHLGYEAPATAPGSGFEYVLVGPLFVAHATPQGGFALDDAVALAEADRRCSPAPASVIVPVEEGRFGVDDSLTAGAIVCARLRGAPAGPMLATIRRACDRSRPGPGGERETACGATEQLLEMVRRAPPVRLPPHRPTSSPSSSLGASPACPSASGDGVANVGTAGIG
;
A
#
# COMPACT_ATOMS: atom_id res chain seq x y z
N MET A 1 -6.88 -26.55 -4.59
CA MET A 1 -6.28 -25.60 -3.63
C MET A 1 -7.38 -25.09 -2.72
N ARG A 2 -7.27 -25.30 -1.40
CA ARG A 2 -8.24 -24.79 -0.41
C ARG A 2 -7.56 -23.64 0.33
N SER A 3 -8.23 -22.50 0.44
CA SER A 3 -7.75 -21.29 1.11
C SER A 3 -7.35 -21.57 2.58
N PRO A 4 -6.32 -20.89 3.12
CA PRO A 4 -5.88 -21.09 4.50
C PRO A 4 -6.83 -20.43 5.51
N PRO A 5 -6.91 -20.95 6.75
CA PRO A 5 -7.91 -20.56 7.74
C PRO A 5 -7.45 -19.39 8.63
N TRP A 6 -7.49 -18.17 8.09
CA TRP A 6 -7.34 -16.94 8.90
C TRP A 6 -8.71 -16.28 9.10
N SER A 7 -9.60 -16.95 9.83
CA SER A 7 -10.83 -16.33 10.36
C SER A 7 -11.35 -17.07 11.59
N ARG A 8 -10.73 -16.80 12.74
CA ARG A 8 -11.39 -16.98 14.04
C ARG A 8 -11.43 -15.64 14.76
N TRP A 9 -12.25 -14.76 14.23
CA TRP A 9 -12.92 -13.76 15.06
C TRP A 9 -13.89 -14.50 15.99
N PRO A 10 -14.04 -14.11 17.26
CA PRO A 10 -15.12 -14.64 18.08
C PRO A 10 -16.45 -14.36 17.37
N SER A 11 -17.28 -15.39 17.23
CA SER A 11 -18.60 -15.30 16.61
C SER A 11 -19.38 -14.11 17.20
N MET A 12 -19.82 -13.19 16.32
CA MET A 12 -20.73 -12.09 16.65
C MET A 12 -22.09 -12.53 17.25
N ALA A 13 -22.33 -13.84 17.42
CA ALA A 13 -23.56 -14.38 17.97
C ALA A 13 -23.77 -14.12 19.48
N ALA A 14 -22.73 -13.71 20.23
CA ALA A 14 -22.86 -13.43 21.67
C ALA A 14 -23.04 -11.93 22.03
N ILE A 15 -22.87 -11.01 21.08
CA ILE A 15 -23.09 -9.56 21.31
C ILE A 15 -24.50 -9.12 20.88
N VAL A 16 -25.20 -9.91 20.07
CA VAL A 16 -26.56 -9.56 19.59
C VAL A 16 -27.66 -9.82 20.64
N ALA A 17 -27.40 -10.59 21.70
CA ALA A 17 -28.43 -10.93 22.69
C ALA A 17 -28.65 -9.87 23.81
N ALA A 18 -27.83 -8.83 23.90
CA ALA A 18 -27.93 -7.80 24.94
C ALA A 18 -28.44 -6.42 24.46
N LEU A 19 -28.76 -6.25 23.17
CA LEU A 19 -29.20 -4.96 22.59
C LEU A 19 -30.67 -4.94 22.12
N SER A 20 -31.48 -5.98 22.36
CA SER A 20 -32.88 -6.05 21.91
C SER A 20 -33.93 -5.37 22.82
N ALA A 21 -33.54 -4.53 23.79
CA ALA A 21 -34.50 -3.91 24.72
C ALA A 21 -34.79 -2.42 24.48
N CYS A 22 -34.18 -1.77 23.49
CA CYS A 22 -34.52 -0.40 23.13
C CYS A 22 -35.48 -0.38 21.94
N ARG A 23 -36.80 -0.42 22.22
CA ARG A 23 -37.83 -0.09 21.22
C ARG A 23 -37.62 1.37 20.78
N HIS A 24 -37.11 1.57 19.57
CA HIS A 24 -37.20 2.87 18.92
C HIS A 24 -38.69 3.21 18.70
N PRO A 25 -39.14 4.43 19.06
CA PRO A 25 -40.49 4.88 18.72
C PRO A 25 -40.65 4.85 17.20
N SER A 26 -41.80 4.33 16.73
CA SER A 26 -42.14 4.31 15.31
C SER A 26 -42.00 5.71 14.71
N PRO A 27 -41.33 5.87 13.56
CA PRO A 27 -41.24 7.17 12.90
C PRO A 27 -42.64 7.70 12.62
N THR A 28 -42.89 8.92 13.06
CA THR A 28 -44.14 9.64 12.76
C THR A 28 -44.19 9.85 11.24
N PRO A 29 -45.32 9.54 10.56
CA PRO A 29 -45.43 9.76 9.12
C PRO A 29 -45.18 11.24 8.80
N VAL A 30 -44.08 11.49 8.08
CA VAL A 30 -43.74 12.82 7.56
C VAL A 30 -44.75 13.16 6.48
N ALA A 31 -45.46 14.29 6.65
CA ALA A 31 -46.38 14.79 5.64
C ALA A 31 -45.64 15.01 4.30
N PRO A 32 -46.26 14.69 3.16
CA PRO A 32 -45.63 14.85 1.85
C PRO A 32 -45.23 16.33 1.65
N VAL A 33 -43.93 16.56 1.47
CA VAL A 33 -43.40 17.87 1.08
C VAL A 33 -43.96 18.19 -0.30
N ALA A 34 -44.66 19.32 -0.42
CA ALA A 34 -45.18 19.78 -1.70
C ALA A 34 -44.03 19.92 -2.70
N GLN A 35 -44.18 19.32 -3.88
CA GLN A 35 -43.20 19.45 -4.96
C GLN A 35 -43.01 20.93 -5.29
N PRO A 36 -41.78 21.46 -5.32
CA PRO A 36 -41.54 22.81 -5.79
C PRO A 36 -42.02 22.93 -7.25
N PRO A 37 -42.55 24.10 -7.66
CA PRO A 37 -43.00 24.30 -9.02
C PRO A 37 -41.85 24.03 -10.00
N ALA A 38 -42.17 23.38 -11.12
CA ALA A 38 -41.21 23.11 -12.18
C ALA A 38 -40.61 24.43 -12.69
N VAL A 39 -39.31 24.62 -12.45
CA VAL A 39 -38.56 25.73 -13.02
C VAL A 39 -38.31 25.38 -14.49
N THR A 40 -39.05 25.99 -15.40
CA THR A 40 -38.75 25.97 -16.84
C THR A 40 -37.50 26.81 -17.08
N VAL A 41 -36.36 26.14 -17.27
CA VAL A 41 -35.12 26.78 -17.71
C VAL A 41 -35.29 27.13 -19.19
N ASP A 42 -35.12 28.40 -19.54
CA ASP A 42 -35.28 28.90 -20.90
C ASP A 42 -34.26 28.22 -21.83
N ALA A 43 -34.75 27.46 -22.82
CA ALA A 43 -33.91 26.75 -23.81
C ALA A 43 -33.00 27.70 -24.62
N ALA A 44 -33.26 29.01 -24.59
CA ALA A 44 -32.43 30.04 -25.21
C ALA A 44 -31.11 30.31 -24.45
N VAL A 45 -31.00 29.96 -23.16
CA VAL A 45 -29.77 30.14 -22.37
C VAL A 45 -28.76 29.00 -22.61
N GLU A 46 -29.22 27.85 -23.07
CA GLU A 46 -28.38 26.65 -23.30
C GLU A 46 -27.53 26.74 -24.58
N ALA A 47 -27.92 27.61 -25.54
CA ALA A 47 -27.31 27.65 -26.86
C ALA A 47 -26.02 28.50 -26.99
N ALA A 48 -25.52 29.13 -25.91
CA ALA A 48 -24.43 30.11 -26.00
C ALA A 48 -23.30 29.97 -24.97
N VAL A 49 -23.24 28.89 -24.19
CA VAL A 49 -22.10 28.68 -23.29
C VAL A 49 -20.97 28.03 -24.10
N ALA A 50 -19.97 28.83 -24.47
CA ALA A 50 -18.73 28.31 -25.05
C ALA A 50 -18.16 27.22 -24.12
N PRO A 51 -17.67 26.08 -24.66
CA PRO A 51 -17.12 25.02 -23.82
C PRO A 51 -15.98 25.58 -22.98
N ARG A 52 -16.00 25.30 -21.68
CA ARG A 52 -14.87 25.67 -20.81
C ARG A 52 -13.59 24.98 -21.32
N PRO A 53 -12.43 25.64 -21.23
CA PRO A 53 -11.18 24.96 -21.50
C PRO A 53 -11.04 23.73 -20.56
N PRO A 54 -10.42 22.64 -21.04
CA PRO A 54 -10.20 21.46 -20.22
C PRO A 54 -9.25 21.80 -19.06
N THR A 55 -9.47 21.18 -17.90
CA THR A 55 -8.52 21.23 -16.78
C THR A 55 -7.22 20.49 -17.13
N ALA A 56 -6.16 20.69 -16.34
CA ALA A 56 -4.91 19.95 -16.53
C ALA A 56 -5.12 18.43 -16.45
N CYS A 57 -5.94 17.96 -15.49
CA CYS A 57 -6.31 16.54 -15.39
C CYS A 57 -7.06 16.03 -16.63
N GLU A 58 -8.04 16.80 -17.13
CA GLU A 58 -8.80 16.43 -18.34
C GLU A 58 -7.89 16.36 -19.57
N ALA A 59 -6.95 17.30 -19.69
CA ALA A 59 -5.97 17.30 -20.77
C ALA A 59 -5.02 16.10 -20.68
N SER A 60 -4.58 15.74 -19.47
CA SER A 60 -3.72 14.58 -19.19
C SER A 60 -4.40 13.27 -19.58
N TRP A 61 -5.63 13.04 -19.11
CA TRP A 61 -6.38 11.85 -19.49
C TRP A 61 -6.65 11.83 -21.00
N ALA A 62 -6.99 12.96 -21.61
CA ALA A 62 -7.14 13.02 -23.07
C ALA A 62 -5.84 12.63 -23.80
N ALA A 63 -4.65 12.90 -23.24
CA ALA A 63 -3.38 12.43 -23.79
C ALA A 63 -3.24 10.90 -23.70
N THR A 64 -3.46 10.32 -22.51
CA THR A 64 -3.46 8.86 -22.31
C THR A 64 -4.41 8.15 -23.28
N ARG A 65 -5.66 8.64 -23.42
CA ARG A 65 -6.64 8.06 -24.36
C ARG A 65 -6.15 8.06 -25.79
N ARG A 66 -5.47 9.11 -26.24
CA ARG A 66 -4.93 9.18 -27.60
C ARG A 66 -3.87 8.11 -27.83
N VAL A 67 -2.99 7.89 -26.86
CA VAL A 67 -1.95 6.85 -26.94
C VAL A 67 -2.58 5.45 -26.93
N TYR A 68 -3.52 5.22 -26.00
CA TYR A 68 -4.23 3.94 -25.95
C TYR A 68 -5.03 3.66 -27.24
N ALA A 69 -5.78 4.64 -27.76
CA ALA A 69 -6.59 4.48 -28.97
C ALA A 69 -5.76 4.17 -30.22
N ALA A 70 -4.47 4.53 -30.25
CA ALA A 70 -3.56 4.19 -31.34
C ALA A 70 -3.15 2.71 -31.36
N VAL A 71 -3.28 2.00 -30.22
CA VAL A 71 -2.84 0.61 -30.02
C VAL A 71 -4.00 -0.33 -29.69
N ALA A 72 -5.13 0.22 -29.25
CA ALA A 72 -6.36 -0.51 -28.99
C ALA A 72 -6.66 -1.43 -30.20
N PRO A 73 -6.97 -2.71 -29.96
CA PRO A 73 -7.16 -3.66 -31.03
C PRO A 73 -8.18 -3.12 -32.03
N ARG A 74 -7.91 -3.31 -33.32
CA ARG A 74 -8.92 -3.10 -34.36
C ARG A 74 -10.15 -3.92 -33.96
N ALA A 75 -11.33 -3.37 -34.20
CA ALA A 75 -12.63 -3.89 -33.75
C ALA A 75 -12.71 -5.43 -33.76
N ARG A 76 -13.23 -6.01 -32.66
CA ARG A 76 -13.54 -7.45 -32.43
C ARG A 76 -13.45 -8.28 -33.72
N GLU A 77 -12.48 -9.18 -33.80
CA GLU A 77 -12.59 -10.25 -34.78
C GLU A 77 -13.70 -11.21 -34.32
N PRO A 78 -14.57 -11.70 -35.21
CA PRO A 78 -15.61 -12.66 -34.83
C PRO A 78 -14.98 -13.94 -34.29
N GLY A 79 -15.00 -14.12 -32.96
CA GLY A 79 -14.46 -15.32 -32.30
C GLY A 79 -13.76 -15.08 -30.96
N ASP A 80 -13.33 -13.85 -30.68
CA ASP A 80 -12.71 -13.51 -29.39
C ASP A 80 -13.72 -13.69 -28.25
N THR A 81 -13.37 -14.52 -27.26
CA THR A 81 -14.14 -14.61 -26.02
C THR A 81 -13.76 -13.45 -25.10
N ASP A 82 -14.65 -13.05 -24.19
CA ASP A 82 -14.34 -11.97 -23.24
C ASP A 82 -13.21 -12.37 -22.26
N GLU A 83 -12.89 -13.67 -22.12
CA GLU A 83 -11.77 -14.17 -21.29
C GLU A 83 -10.39 -13.98 -21.95
N ASP A 84 -10.33 -13.78 -23.28
CA ASP A 84 -9.09 -13.62 -24.05
C ASP A 84 -8.67 -12.15 -24.21
N ARG A 85 -9.29 -11.20 -23.50
CA ARG A 85 -8.95 -9.77 -23.62
C ARG A 85 -8.02 -9.33 -22.51
N SER A 86 -6.97 -8.58 -22.88
CA SER A 86 -6.33 -7.71 -21.89
C SER A 86 -7.39 -6.71 -21.48
N ASP A 87 -7.80 -6.79 -20.22
CA ASP A 87 -8.79 -5.92 -19.59
C ASP A 87 -8.26 -4.48 -19.44
N PHE A 88 -7.02 -4.21 -19.85
CA PHE A 88 -6.46 -2.87 -19.83
C PHE A 88 -7.23 -1.96 -20.78
N ASN A 89 -8.23 -1.29 -20.24
CA ASN A 89 -8.95 -0.22 -20.88
C ASN A 89 -9.03 0.97 -19.91
N PRO A 90 -8.21 2.03 -20.13
CA PRO A 90 -8.20 3.18 -19.24
C PRO A 90 -9.53 3.93 -19.18
N ASP A 91 -10.46 3.67 -20.10
CA ASP A 91 -11.78 4.31 -20.13
C ASP A 91 -12.86 3.59 -19.33
N THR A 92 -12.73 2.29 -19.08
CA THR A 92 -13.69 1.54 -18.25
C THR A 92 -13.17 1.23 -16.86
N ASP A 93 -11.85 1.26 -16.68
CA ASP A 93 -11.23 1.05 -15.39
C ASP A 93 -11.16 2.39 -14.64
N GLU A 94 -12.15 2.63 -13.76
CA GLU A 94 -12.16 3.81 -12.88
C GLU A 94 -10.94 3.84 -11.96
N GLU A 95 -10.37 2.66 -11.66
CA GLU A 95 -9.16 2.48 -10.85
C GLU A 95 -7.88 2.56 -11.70
N SER A 96 -8.00 2.88 -12.99
CA SER A 96 -6.83 2.98 -13.85
C SER A 96 -5.84 4.02 -13.31
N PRO A 97 -4.58 3.64 -13.04
CA PRO A 97 -3.58 4.55 -12.50
C PRO A 97 -3.24 5.69 -13.47
N PHE A 98 -3.60 5.56 -14.75
CA PHE A 98 -3.46 6.62 -15.76
C PHE A 98 -4.55 7.69 -15.71
N ARG A 99 -5.52 7.55 -14.80
CA ARG A 99 -6.43 8.62 -14.40
C ARG A 99 -5.94 9.38 -13.18
N ALA A 100 -4.88 8.91 -12.54
CA ALA A 100 -4.35 9.53 -11.33
C ALA A 100 -3.90 10.96 -11.65
N CYS A 101 -4.52 11.90 -10.96
CA CYS A 101 -4.27 13.32 -11.08
C CYS A 101 -4.45 13.97 -9.71
N ALA A 102 -3.52 14.84 -9.34
CA ALA A 102 -3.53 15.54 -8.07
C ALA A 102 -3.33 17.05 -8.31
N GLU A 103 -4.37 17.82 -8.01
CA GLU A 103 -4.28 19.28 -8.01
C GLU A 103 -3.62 19.77 -6.72
N ALA A 104 -2.69 20.70 -6.84
CA ALA A 104 -1.91 21.21 -5.71
C ALA A 104 -1.65 22.71 -5.83
N PRO A 105 -1.19 23.36 -4.74
CA PRO A 105 -0.48 24.62 -4.84
C PRO A 105 0.64 24.52 -5.89
N GLY A 106 0.82 25.56 -6.70
CA GLY A 106 1.83 25.60 -7.76
C GLY A 106 1.47 24.93 -9.09
N GLY A 107 0.64 23.89 -9.11
CA GLY A 107 0.26 23.20 -10.34
C GLY A 107 -0.49 21.89 -10.14
N THR A 108 -0.47 21.04 -11.17
CA THR A 108 -1.15 19.74 -11.17
C THR A 108 -0.17 18.65 -11.54
N TRP A 109 -0.16 17.58 -10.76
CA TRP A 109 0.55 16.34 -11.08
C TRP A 109 -0.38 15.35 -11.76
N SER A 110 0.13 14.62 -12.74
CA SER A 110 -0.62 13.53 -13.37
C SER A 110 0.30 12.43 -13.89
N ILE A 111 -0.28 11.24 -14.08
CA ILE A 111 0.38 10.12 -14.74
C ILE A 111 -0.17 9.99 -16.16
N GLU A 112 0.70 10.03 -17.15
CA GLU A 112 0.34 9.91 -18.56
C GLU A 112 0.97 8.68 -19.20
N LEU A 113 0.21 7.99 -20.05
CA LEU A 113 0.77 6.98 -20.94
C LEU A 113 1.46 7.71 -22.11
N ALA A 114 2.78 7.62 -22.18
CA ALA A 114 3.60 8.30 -23.18
C ALA A 114 3.74 7.49 -24.48
N THR A 115 3.93 6.18 -24.35
CA THR A 115 3.93 5.25 -25.48
C THR A 115 3.25 3.95 -25.09
N LEU A 116 2.73 3.26 -26.09
CA LEU A 116 2.18 1.92 -25.94
C LEU A 116 2.46 1.16 -27.24
N THR A 117 2.72 -0.12 -27.12
CA THR A 117 2.99 -1.04 -28.22
C THR A 117 2.37 -2.39 -27.87
N ARG A 118 2.04 -3.14 -28.91
CA ARG A 118 1.63 -4.53 -28.79
C ARG A 118 2.66 -5.35 -29.55
N PRO A 119 3.66 -5.94 -28.86
CA PRO A 119 4.75 -6.65 -29.54
C PRO A 119 4.24 -7.84 -30.35
N GLU A 120 3.12 -8.45 -29.94
CA GLU A 120 2.50 -9.60 -30.59
C GLU A 120 1.09 -9.26 -31.02
N ALA A 121 0.80 -9.28 -32.32
CA ALA A 121 -0.51 -8.88 -32.84
C ALA A 121 -1.69 -9.66 -32.22
N ALA A 122 -1.48 -10.95 -31.92
CA ALA A 122 -2.45 -11.83 -31.27
C ALA A 122 -2.21 -12.02 -29.76
N GLY A 123 -1.18 -11.41 -29.20
CA GLY A 123 -0.82 -11.58 -27.79
C GLY A 123 -1.62 -10.65 -26.88
N HIS A 124 -1.80 -11.06 -25.61
CA HIS A 124 -2.43 -10.26 -24.55
C HIS A 124 -1.47 -9.27 -23.90
N ARG A 125 -0.21 -9.23 -24.36
CA ARG A 125 0.83 -8.34 -23.83
C ARG A 125 0.77 -6.97 -24.50
N VAL A 126 0.70 -5.94 -23.68
CA VAL A 126 0.98 -4.55 -24.06
C VAL A 126 2.18 -4.03 -23.29
N GLU A 127 2.99 -3.23 -23.95
CA GLU A 127 4.20 -2.64 -23.37
C GLU A 127 4.28 -1.18 -23.73
N GLY A 128 4.76 -0.36 -22.81
CA GLY A 128 4.79 1.07 -23.03
C GLY A 128 5.66 1.82 -22.07
N GLN A 129 5.50 3.13 -22.15
CA GLN A 129 6.15 4.08 -21.29
C GLN A 129 5.09 4.92 -20.62
N TRP A 130 5.17 5.08 -19.31
CA TRP A 130 4.43 6.09 -18.59
C TRP A 130 5.35 7.20 -18.13
N ALA A 131 4.78 8.39 -17.99
CA ALA A 131 5.47 9.58 -17.54
C ALA A 131 4.72 10.21 -16.37
N LEU A 132 5.47 10.73 -15.40
CA LEU A 132 4.97 11.68 -14.43
C LEU A 132 5.03 13.07 -15.07
N VAL A 133 3.92 13.78 -15.04
CA VAL A 133 3.77 15.10 -15.66
C VAL A 133 3.39 16.12 -14.60
N PHE A 134 4.06 17.28 -14.63
CA PHE A 134 3.66 18.46 -13.87
C PHE A 134 3.19 19.55 -14.84
N THR A 135 2.00 20.08 -14.59
CA THR A 135 1.44 21.23 -15.30
C THR A 135 1.39 22.42 -14.35
N GLY A 136 2.25 23.42 -14.57
CA GLY A 136 2.26 24.66 -13.80
C GLY A 136 0.98 25.48 -14.01
N ARG A 137 0.73 26.44 -13.11
CA ARG A 137 -0.43 27.35 -13.20
C ARG A 137 -0.48 28.19 -14.49
N ASP A 138 0.67 28.42 -15.10
CA ASP A 138 0.82 29.09 -16.40
C ASP A 138 0.53 28.16 -17.59
N GLY A 139 0.25 26.89 -17.33
CA GLY A 139 0.05 25.85 -18.33
C GLY A 139 1.36 25.24 -18.86
N ALA A 140 2.53 25.65 -18.35
CA ALA A 140 3.79 25.02 -18.71
C ALA A 140 3.80 23.56 -18.26
N ARG A 141 4.27 22.68 -19.15
CA ARG A 141 4.28 21.23 -18.91
C ARG A 141 5.69 20.69 -18.93
N ILE A 142 6.04 19.94 -17.89
CA ILE A 142 7.31 19.22 -17.78
C ILE A 142 7.00 17.77 -17.40
N HIS A 143 7.86 16.83 -17.79
CA HIS A 143 7.64 15.41 -17.55
C HIS A 143 8.94 14.66 -17.30
N VAL A 144 8.84 13.53 -16.60
CA VAL A 144 9.91 12.55 -16.41
C VAL A 144 9.34 11.15 -16.61
N ARG A 145 10.18 10.20 -17.02
CA ARG A 145 9.83 8.77 -17.09
C ARG A 145 10.52 8.04 -15.94
N PRO A 146 9.79 7.68 -14.87
CA PRO A 146 10.38 6.96 -13.75
C PRO A 146 10.97 5.62 -14.16
N ALA A 147 12.13 5.29 -13.58
CA ALA A 147 12.73 3.96 -13.71
C ALA A 147 12.21 3.06 -12.58
N MET A 148 11.84 1.82 -12.92
CA MET A 148 11.25 0.88 -11.97
C MET A 148 12.29 0.30 -11.01
N THR A 149 13.27 -0.50 -11.47
CA THR A 149 14.08 -1.26 -10.49
C THR A 149 15.56 -1.51 -10.82
N ASP A 150 16.06 -1.16 -12.01
CA ASP A 150 17.45 -1.51 -12.41
C ASP A 150 18.12 -0.46 -13.31
N GLY A 151 17.47 0.68 -13.53
CA GLY A 151 17.93 1.65 -14.53
C GLY A 151 17.86 1.11 -15.97
N SER A 152 17.19 -0.02 -16.21
CA SER A 152 16.92 -0.50 -17.56
C SER A 152 16.09 0.55 -18.30
N ALA A 153 16.57 0.89 -19.49
CA ALA A 153 15.84 1.73 -20.40
C ALA A 153 14.75 0.89 -21.06
N GLU A 154 13.58 0.84 -20.42
CA GLU A 154 12.28 0.53 -21.01
C GLU A 154 11.98 -0.95 -21.31
N PRO A 155 10.71 -1.39 -21.19
CA PRO A 155 9.50 -0.63 -20.84
C PRO A 155 9.27 -0.46 -19.32
N ASN A 156 8.84 0.73 -18.88
CA ASN A 156 8.37 0.96 -17.51
C ASN A 156 6.85 0.70 -17.30
N PHE A 157 6.14 0.29 -18.36
CA PHE A 157 4.77 -0.23 -18.31
C PHE A 157 4.66 -1.55 -19.08
N ILE A 158 4.12 -2.59 -18.46
CA ILE A 158 3.80 -3.88 -19.06
C ILE A 158 2.46 -4.33 -18.50
N ASP A 159 1.53 -4.74 -19.36
CA ASP A 159 0.38 -5.52 -18.93
C ASP A 159 0.29 -6.77 -19.80
N SER A 160 0.40 -7.93 -19.16
CA SER A 160 0.26 -9.26 -19.75
C SER A 160 -0.55 -10.10 -18.78
N ILE A 161 -1.78 -10.43 -19.18
CA ILE A 161 -2.73 -11.19 -18.36
C ILE A 161 -2.06 -12.46 -17.82
N GLY A 162 -2.18 -12.68 -16.52
CA GLY A 162 -1.68 -13.89 -15.85
C GLY A 162 -0.16 -13.99 -15.74
N GLU A 163 0.59 -13.25 -16.56
CA GLU A 163 2.03 -13.43 -16.72
C GLU A 163 2.84 -12.33 -16.05
N ARG A 164 2.60 -11.08 -16.42
CA ARG A 164 3.48 -9.96 -16.02
C ARG A 164 2.69 -8.67 -15.98
N GLY A 165 2.79 -7.93 -14.89
CA GLY A 165 2.24 -6.59 -14.77
C GLY A 165 3.30 -5.66 -14.25
N ARG A 166 3.41 -4.46 -14.81
CA ARG A 166 4.32 -3.42 -14.37
C ARG A 166 3.70 -2.08 -14.70
N GLY A 167 3.62 -1.17 -13.76
CA GLY A 167 3.08 0.14 -14.05
C GLY A 167 2.87 1.00 -12.83
N PRO A 168 2.37 2.23 -13.04
CA PRO A 168 1.95 3.09 -11.95
C PRO A 168 0.79 2.43 -11.19
N HIS A 169 0.67 2.72 -9.91
CA HIS A 169 -0.39 2.23 -9.04
C HIS A 169 -1.09 3.40 -8.34
N ALA A 170 -0.32 4.36 -7.81
CA ALA A 170 -0.88 5.53 -7.15
C ALA A 170 -0.08 6.80 -7.44
N LEU A 171 -0.76 7.95 -7.33
CA LEU A 171 -0.19 9.29 -7.32
C LEU A 171 -0.75 10.04 -6.13
N ILE A 172 0.13 10.52 -5.26
CA ILE A 172 -0.22 11.39 -4.12
C ILE A 172 0.56 12.69 -4.30
N ALA A 173 -0.06 13.83 -4.03
CA ALA A 173 0.65 15.12 -4.02
C ALA A 173 0.56 15.77 -2.64
N TYR A 174 1.70 16.24 -2.13
CA TYR A 174 1.81 16.93 -0.86
C TYR A 174 3.00 17.90 -0.87
N ASP A 175 2.86 19.08 -0.27
CA ASP A 175 3.93 20.08 -0.12
C ASP A 175 4.75 19.79 1.16
N TYR A 176 5.80 18.98 1.02
CA TYR A 176 6.57 18.51 2.18
C TYR A 176 7.41 19.61 2.80
N ASP A 177 8.06 20.46 1.99
CA ASP A 177 8.95 21.52 2.47
C ASP A 177 8.30 22.91 2.61
N GLY A 178 7.03 23.05 2.22
CA GLY A 178 6.26 24.27 2.39
C GLY A 178 6.64 25.38 1.42
N ASP A 179 7.23 25.05 0.26
CA ASP A 179 7.63 26.03 -0.75
C ASP A 179 6.46 26.49 -1.65
N GLY A 180 5.28 25.88 -1.48
CA GLY A 180 4.06 26.19 -2.22
C GLY A 180 3.92 25.45 -3.55
N VAL A 181 4.83 24.51 -3.85
CA VAL A 181 4.75 23.55 -4.95
C VAL A 181 4.75 22.16 -4.34
N ALA A 182 3.65 21.42 -4.47
CA ALA A 182 3.62 20.07 -3.92
C ALA A 182 4.64 19.15 -4.61
N GLU A 183 5.29 18.29 -3.83
CA GLU A 183 5.92 17.07 -4.32
C GLU A 183 4.86 16.06 -4.78
N ALA A 184 5.27 15.14 -5.65
CA ALA A 184 4.50 13.96 -6.02
C ALA A 184 5.15 12.69 -5.47
N VAL A 185 4.37 11.86 -4.80
CA VAL A 185 4.72 10.46 -4.52
C VAL A 185 4.07 9.59 -5.60
N THR A 186 4.90 8.93 -6.40
CA THR A 186 4.43 7.90 -7.34
C THR A 186 4.68 6.53 -6.74
N VAL A 187 3.64 5.72 -6.63
CA VAL A 187 3.77 4.28 -6.32
C VAL A 187 3.63 3.52 -7.62
N ALA A 188 4.56 2.61 -7.89
CA ALA A 188 4.51 1.73 -9.04
C ALA A 188 4.72 0.28 -8.58
N THR A 189 4.02 -0.64 -9.21
CA THR A 189 4.05 -2.07 -8.86
C THR A 189 4.47 -2.91 -10.04
N GLY A 190 5.19 -3.99 -9.76
CA GLY A 190 5.55 -5.07 -10.66
C GLY A 190 5.03 -6.40 -10.12
N ARG A 191 4.59 -7.28 -11.00
CA ARG A 191 4.26 -8.68 -10.72
C ARG A 191 4.77 -9.54 -11.85
N GLU A 192 5.26 -10.73 -11.50
CA GLU A 192 5.67 -11.79 -12.42
C GLU A 192 4.88 -13.06 -12.05
N HIS A 193 4.58 -13.92 -13.02
CA HIS A 193 3.75 -15.13 -12.85
C HIS A 193 4.28 -16.02 -11.72
N GLU A 194 5.60 -16.17 -11.70
CA GLU A 194 6.36 -17.05 -10.83
C GLU A 194 7.62 -16.33 -10.31
N GLY A 195 7.51 -15.02 -10.10
CA GLY A 195 8.60 -14.18 -9.61
C GLY A 195 8.14 -13.27 -8.47
N PRO A 196 9.07 -12.46 -7.94
CA PRO A 196 8.71 -11.50 -6.92
C PRO A 196 7.75 -10.45 -7.47
N SER A 197 6.77 -10.10 -6.65
CA SER A 197 6.12 -8.79 -6.82
C SER A 197 7.06 -7.72 -6.28
N GLU A 198 7.10 -6.59 -6.97
CA GLU A 198 7.89 -5.42 -6.59
C GLU A 198 6.92 -4.26 -6.38
N ALA A 199 7.16 -3.44 -5.38
CA ALA A 199 6.47 -2.16 -5.22
C ALA A 199 7.53 -1.10 -4.95
N ARG A 200 7.34 0.09 -5.53
CA ARG A 200 8.27 1.20 -5.35
C ARG A 200 7.53 2.52 -5.30
N ALA A 201 7.73 3.23 -4.20
CA ALA A 201 7.35 4.62 -4.04
C ALA A 201 8.57 5.52 -4.29
N GLN A 202 8.38 6.57 -5.08
CA GLN A 202 9.38 7.60 -5.34
C GLN A 202 8.76 8.98 -5.12
N VAL A 203 9.49 9.86 -4.44
CA VAL A 203 9.08 11.24 -4.22
C VAL A 203 9.81 12.15 -5.22
N TRP A 204 9.04 13.00 -5.87
CA TRP A 204 9.48 13.90 -6.94
C TRP A 204 9.15 15.34 -6.59
N THR A 205 10.02 16.27 -6.96
CA THR A 205 9.80 17.71 -6.81
C THR A 205 10.08 18.42 -8.13
N VAL A 206 9.59 19.65 -8.27
CA VAL A 206 9.91 20.53 -9.39
C VAL A 206 11.03 21.47 -8.98
N ARG A 207 12.19 21.33 -9.60
CA ARG A 207 13.35 22.20 -9.34
C ARG A 207 13.95 22.67 -10.64
N ASP A 208 14.18 23.97 -10.76
CA ASP A 208 14.81 24.61 -11.92
C ASP A 208 14.12 24.24 -13.26
N GLY A 209 12.79 24.12 -13.24
CA GLY A 209 11.99 23.77 -14.42
C GLY A 209 12.07 22.30 -14.84
N ALA A 210 12.52 21.41 -13.96
CA ALA A 210 12.58 19.97 -14.20
C ALA A 210 11.94 19.19 -13.05
N ILE A 211 11.39 18.01 -13.36
CA ILE A 211 10.98 17.04 -12.34
C ILE A 211 12.22 16.24 -11.95
N VAL A 212 12.58 16.27 -10.67
CA VAL A 212 13.76 15.60 -10.12
C VAL A 212 13.41 14.84 -8.84
N PRO A 213 14.17 13.80 -8.46
CA PRO A 213 13.96 13.14 -7.18
C PRO A 213 14.04 14.11 -6.01
N TYR A 214 13.11 13.99 -5.06
CA TYR A 214 13.09 14.80 -3.86
C TYR A 214 14.22 14.37 -2.92
N ALA A 215 15.23 15.23 -2.75
CA ALA A 215 16.47 14.89 -2.06
C ALA A 215 16.28 14.32 -0.64
N PRO A 216 15.35 14.83 0.20
CA PRO A 216 15.10 14.25 1.52
C PRO A 216 14.62 12.79 1.52
N ALA A 217 14.02 12.31 0.43
CA ALA A 217 13.55 10.93 0.28
C ALA A 217 14.52 10.04 -0.51
N ALA A 218 15.59 10.58 -1.09
CA ALA A 218 16.41 9.87 -2.08
C ALA A 218 17.12 8.61 -1.56
N ALA A 219 17.31 8.50 -0.24
CA ALA A 219 17.95 7.35 0.40
C ALA A 219 16.95 6.31 0.94
N ILE A 220 15.64 6.54 0.78
CA ILE A 220 14.61 5.66 1.29
C ILE A 220 14.12 4.78 0.14
N ASP A 221 14.30 3.47 0.29
CA ASP A 221 13.70 2.49 -0.60
C ASP A 221 12.27 2.20 -0.12
N ALA A 222 11.36 3.07 -0.54
CA ALA A 222 9.95 3.00 -0.16
C ALA A 222 9.18 2.14 -1.15
N GLU A 223 8.18 1.42 -0.67
CA GLU A 223 7.28 0.60 -1.48
C GLU A 223 5.90 1.25 -1.67
N ASP A 224 5.49 2.07 -0.69
CA ASP A 224 4.17 2.68 -0.64
C ASP A 224 4.19 3.99 0.18
N ALA A 225 3.07 4.69 0.27
CA ALA A 225 2.90 5.87 1.11
C ALA A 225 1.52 5.97 1.75
N ALA A 226 1.47 6.39 3.01
CA ALA A 226 0.23 6.53 3.78
C ALA A 226 0.42 7.55 4.92
N ASP A 227 -0.63 8.27 5.29
CA ASP A 227 -0.67 9.10 6.50
C ASP A 227 -0.89 8.20 7.74
N VAL A 228 0.19 7.86 8.45
CA VAL A 228 0.15 6.82 9.49
C VAL A 228 -0.34 7.37 10.83
N ASP A 229 -0.05 8.63 11.13
CA ASP A 229 -0.43 9.27 12.40
C ASP A 229 -1.66 10.19 12.29
N GLY A 230 -2.16 10.42 11.07
CA GLY A 230 -3.38 11.17 10.80
C GLY A 230 -3.18 12.68 10.76
N ASP A 231 -1.95 13.17 10.55
CA ASP A 231 -1.64 14.59 10.46
C ASP A 231 -1.91 15.20 9.06
N GLY A 232 -2.30 14.35 8.10
CA GLY A 232 -2.57 14.71 6.71
C GLY A 232 -1.34 14.74 5.82
N ARG A 233 -0.15 14.43 6.34
CA ARG A 233 1.12 14.33 5.61
C ARG A 233 1.39 12.86 5.29
N PRO A 234 1.56 12.48 4.02
CA PRO A 234 1.84 11.10 3.69
C PRO A 234 3.25 10.70 4.16
N ASP A 235 3.34 9.61 4.91
CA ASP A 235 4.60 8.95 5.25
C ASP A 235 5.03 7.96 4.17
N LEU A 236 6.32 7.61 4.14
CA LEU A 236 6.81 6.56 3.26
C LEU A 236 6.88 5.23 3.99
N LEU A 237 6.41 4.17 3.33
CA LEU A 237 6.44 2.82 3.85
C LEU A 237 7.62 2.05 3.24
N THR A 238 8.48 1.45 4.07
CA THR A 238 9.74 0.82 3.64
C THR A 238 10.06 -0.42 4.47
N HIS A 239 10.75 -1.41 3.91
CA HIS A 239 11.28 -2.54 4.69
C HIS A 239 12.62 -2.21 5.37
N LEU A 240 13.10 -0.96 5.34
CA LEU A 240 14.34 -0.50 5.98
C LEU A 240 15.58 -1.23 5.46
N GLY A 241 15.57 -1.63 4.20
CA GLY A 241 16.62 -2.50 3.69
C GLY A 241 16.52 -3.88 4.34
N TYR A 242 15.35 -4.51 4.49
CA TYR A 242 15.26 -5.91 4.93
C TYR A 242 14.60 -6.78 3.86
N GLU A 243 15.05 -6.59 2.64
CA GLU A 243 14.71 -7.34 1.45
C GLU A 243 15.91 -8.20 1.04
N ALA A 244 15.67 -9.47 0.74
CA ALA A 244 16.72 -10.37 0.27
C ALA A 244 16.18 -11.28 -0.86
N PRO A 245 16.75 -11.21 -2.08
CA PRO A 245 16.33 -12.08 -3.17
C PRO A 245 16.73 -13.54 -2.88
N ALA A 246 15.78 -14.44 -3.12
CA ALA A 246 15.87 -15.86 -2.85
C ALA A 246 15.36 -16.68 -4.03
N THR A 247 15.65 -17.98 -4.01
CA THR A 247 15.22 -18.91 -5.05
C THR A 247 14.56 -20.12 -4.40
N ALA A 248 13.34 -20.43 -4.80
CA ALA A 248 12.54 -21.50 -4.21
C ALA A 248 13.18 -22.86 -4.51
N PRO A 249 13.39 -23.73 -3.49
CA PRO A 249 13.98 -25.04 -3.70
C PRO A 249 13.06 -25.90 -4.57
N GLY A 250 13.64 -26.56 -5.57
CA GLY A 250 12.92 -27.46 -6.47
C GLY A 250 12.33 -26.79 -7.71
N SER A 251 11.66 -25.64 -7.58
CA SER A 251 11.12 -24.93 -8.76
C SER A 251 12.14 -24.02 -9.43
N GLY A 252 13.07 -23.45 -8.67
CA GLY A 252 14.00 -22.43 -9.19
C GLY A 252 13.37 -21.04 -9.35
N PHE A 253 12.14 -20.84 -8.86
CA PHE A 253 11.46 -19.54 -8.94
C PHE A 253 12.08 -18.52 -8.00
N GLU A 254 12.27 -17.30 -8.50
CA GLU A 254 12.78 -16.20 -7.71
C GLU A 254 11.67 -15.62 -6.82
N TYR A 255 12.03 -15.22 -5.61
CA TYR A 255 11.14 -14.51 -4.69
C TYR A 255 11.97 -13.58 -3.82
N VAL A 256 11.33 -12.65 -3.11
CA VAL A 256 12.02 -11.77 -2.17
C VAL A 256 11.53 -12.10 -0.76
N LEU A 257 12.48 -12.32 0.14
CA LEU A 257 12.20 -12.30 1.57
C LEU A 257 12.12 -10.85 2.02
N VAL A 258 10.97 -10.44 2.55
CA VAL A 258 10.75 -9.09 3.08
C VAL A 258 10.56 -9.13 4.59
N GLY A 259 11.12 -8.13 5.27
CA GLY A 259 10.81 -7.83 6.67
C GLY A 259 9.41 -7.24 6.86
N PRO A 260 9.05 -6.82 8.08
CA PRO A 260 7.87 -5.98 8.29
C PRO A 260 8.02 -4.67 7.52
N LEU A 261 6.88 -4.06 7.18
CA LEU A 261 6.84 -2.72 6.61
C LEU A 261 6.90 -1.70 7.75
N PHE A 262 7.85 -0.77 7.67
CA PHE A 262 8.10 0.31 8.62
C PHE A 262 7.80 1.67 7.99
N VAL A 263 7.87 2.71 8.82
CA VAL A 263 7.52 4.07 8.44
C VAL A 263 8.76 4.96 8.46
N ALA A 264 8.97 5.67 7.37
CA ALA A 264 9.76 6.89 7.35
C ALA A 264 8.78 8.06 7.49
N HIS A 265 8.66 8.55 8.72
CA HIS A 265 7.68 9.55 9.10
C HIS A 265 8.04 10.90 8.51
N ALA A 266 7.13 11.49 7.77
CA ALA A 266 7.30 12.77 7.13
C ALA A 266 7.25 13.89 8.18
N THR A 267 8.28 14.71 8.21
CA THR A 267 8.43 15.76 9.22
C THR A 267 7.92 17.11 8.71
N PRO A 268 7.49 18.03 9.58
CA PRO A 268 7.11 19.39 9.19
C PRO A 268 8.23 20.21 8.52
N GLN A 269 9.48 19.73 8.57
CA GLN A 269 10.65 20.37 7.94
C GLN A 269 10.92 19.84 6.52
N GLY A 270 10.04 19.00 5.97
CA GLY A 270 10.20 18.38 4.64
C GLY A 270 11.15 17.18 4.60
N GLY A 271 11.67 16.75 5.74
CA GLY A 271 12.47 15.53 5.86
C GLY A 271 11.64 14.30 6.19
N PHE A 272 12.26 13.12 6.17
CA PHE A 272 11.68 11.87 6.65
C PHE A 272 12.55 11.29 7.77
N ALA A 273 11.93 10.97 8.91
CA ALA A 273 12.59 10.41 10.08
C ALA A 273 12.27 8.91 10.21
N LEU A 274 13.29 8.09 10.43
CA LEU A 274 13.12 6.65 10.66
C LEU A 274 13.03 6.32 12.16
N ASP A 275 13.47 7.22 13.03
CA ASP A 275 13.74 6.95 14.44
C ASP A 275 13.05 7.92 15.41
N ASP A 276 12.06 8.68 14.94
CA ASP A 276 11.25 9.52 15.81
C ASP A 276 10.12 8.75 16.51
N ALA A 277 9.29 9.47 17.27
CA ALA A 277 8.26 8.85 18.08
C ALA A 277 7.21 8.08 17.25
N VAL A 278 6.85 8.58 16.05
CA VAL A 278 5.84 7.96 15.19
C VAL A 278 6.43 6.71 14.54
N ALA A 279 7.60 6.83 13.93
CA ALA A 279 8.28 5.70 13.29
C ALA A 279 8.59 4.57 14.29
N LEU A 280 9.05 4.90 15.51
CA LEU A 280 9.31 3.92 16.56
C LEU A 280 8.03 3.29 17.11
N ALA A 281 6.94 4.03 17.24
CA ALA A 281 5.66 3.50 17.68
C ALA A 281 5.09 2.50 16.66
N GLU A 282 5.16 2.81 15.37
CA GLU A 282 4.74 1.90 14.31
C GLU A 282 5.63 0.65 14.25
N ALA A 283 6.95 0.82 14.36
CA ALA A 283 7.87 -0.31 14.42
C ALA A 283 7.60 -1.23 15.63
N ASP A 284 7.30 -0.66 16.81
CA ASP A 284 6.93 -1.46 17.98
C ASP A 284 5.59 -2.16 17.79
N ARG A 285 4.59 -1.51 17.18
CA ARG A 285 3.29 -2.10 16.85
C ARG A 285 3.44 -3.31 15.92
N ARG A 286 4.24 -3.17 14.85
CA ARG A 286 4.51 -4.24 13.87
C ARG A 286 5.29 -5.41 14.47
N CYS A 287 6.16 -5.13 15.44
CA CYS A 287 6.99 -6.12 16.11
C CYS A 287 6.44 -6.58 17.47
N SER A 288 5.14 -6.38 17.73
CA SER A 288 4.47 -6.79 18.96
C SER A 288 3.41 -7.88 18.70
N PRO A 289 3.42 -8.99 19.47
CA PRO A 289 4.39 -9.32 20.51
C PRO A 289 5.77 -9.67 19.95
N ALA A 290 6.81 -9.56 20.77
CA ALA A 290 8.13 -10.03 20.39
C ALA A 290 8.07 -11.55 20.09
N PRO A 291 8.70 -12.02 19.00
CA PRO A 291 8.64 -13.42 18.63
C PRO A 291 9.34 -14.27 19.69
N ALA A 292 8.66 -15.33 20.16
CA ALA A 292 9.24 -16.28 21.12
C ALA A 292 10.42 -17.07 20.53
N SER A 293 10.46 -17.21 19.21
CA SER A 293 11.51 -17.85 18.42
C SER A 293 11.69 -17.09 17.11
N VAL A 294 12.93 -16.97 16.65
CA VAL A 294 13.23 -16.42 15.31
C VAL A 294 12.94 -17.43 14.21
N ILE A 295 12.82 -18.72 14.53
CA ILE A 295 12.43 -19.77 13.58
C ILE A 295 10.93 -19.99 13.69
N VAL A 296 10.23 -19.78 12.58
CA VAL A 296 8.82 -20.08 12.44
C VAL A 296 8.68 -21.37 11.65
N PRO A 297 8.18 -22.47 12.24
CA PRO A 297 7.95 -23.70 11.50
C PRO A 297 6.80 -23.49 10.50
N VAL A 298 6.85 -24.21 9.37
CA VAL A 298 5.67 -24.35 8.50
C VAL A 298 4.50 -25.00 9.26
N GLU A 299 3.27 -24.80 8.80
CA GLU A 299 2.05 -25.33 9.42
C GLU A 299 2.16 -26.83 9.80
N GLU A 300 1.45 -27.21 10.87
CA GLU A 300 1.52 -28.56 11.47
C GLU A 300 1.39 -29.68 10.42
N GLY A 301 2.32 -30.64 10.48
CA GLY A 301 2.38 -31.78 9.56
C GLY A 301 3.27 -31.58 8.33
N ARG A 302 3.80 -30.37 8.11
CA ARG A 302 4.85 -30.12 7.12
C ARG A 302 6.22 -30.03 7.79
N PHE A 303 7.25 -30.48 7.08
CA PHE A 303 8.63 -30.29 7.51
C PHE A 303 9.14 -28.98 6.93
N GLY A 304 9.85 -28.20 7.74
CA GLY A 304 10.54 -27.01 7.26
C GLY A 304 10.33 -25.79 8.13
N VAL A 305 10.80 -24.67 7.61
CA VAL A 305 10.74 -23.33 8.17
C VAL A 305 9.97 -22.48 7.17
N ASP A 306 9.05 -21.67 7.67
CA ASP A 306 8.41 -20.63 6.88
C ASP A 306 9.42 -19.48 6.76
N ASP A 307 10.12 -19.41 5.62
CA ASP A 307 11.20 -18.45 5.42
C ASP A 307 10.68 -17.00 5.52
N SER A 308 9.46 -16.71 5.06
CA SER A 308 8.86 -15.37 5.09
C SER A 308 8.51 -14.94 6.52
N LEU A 309 7.85 -15.79 7.30
CA LEU A 309 7.55 -15.49 8.71
C LEU A 309 8.84 -15.45 9.56
N THR A 310 9.83 -16.27 9.21
CA THR A 310 11.16 -16.27 9.85
C THR A 310 11.93 -14.99 9.54
N ALA A 311 11.88 -14.48 8.30
CA ALA A 311 12.44 -13.19 7.92
C ALA A 311 11.85 -12.05 8.79
N GLY A 312 10.52 -11.99 8.91
CA GLY A 312 9.85 -11.03 9.81
C GLY A 312 10.29 -11.14 11.27
N ALA A 313 10.37 -12.36 11.80
CA ALA A 313 10.81 -12.60 13.17
C ALA A 313 12.28 -12.21 13.42
N ILE A 314 13.16 -12.42 12.43
CA ILE A 314 14.57 -11.97 12.47
C ILE A 314 14.63 -10.46 12.61
N VAL A 315 13.95 -9.71 11.74
CA VAL A 315 14.00 -8.24 11.74
C VAL A 315 13.52 -7.69 13.08
N CYS A 316 12.36 -8.15 13.57
CA CYS A 316 11.82 -7.71 14.85
C CYS A 316 12.74 -8.05 16.04
N ALA A 317 13.37 -9.22 16.05
CA ALA A 317 14.34 -9.56 17.08
C ALA A 317 15.57 -8.63 17.03
N ARG A 318 16.09 -8.32 15.82
CA ARG A 318 17.24 -7.42 15.64
C ARG A 318 16.93 -5.99 16.07
N LEU A 319 15.75 -5.46 15.73
CA LEU A 319 15.29 -4.14 16.15
C LEU A 319 15.19 -4.02 17.67
N ARG A 320 14.81 -5.10 18.37
CA ARG A 320 14.78 -5.18 19.84
C ARG A 320 16.14 -5.48 20.47
N GLY A 321 17.22 -5.47 19.69
CA GLY A 321 18.59 -5.61 20.18
C GLY A 321 19.06 -7.06 20.38
N ALA A 322 18.35 -8.06 19.85
CA ALA A 322 18.83 -9.44 19.92
C ALA A 322 20.18 -9.57 19.18
N PRO A 323 21.20 -10.22 19.77
CA PRO A 323 22.53 -10.31 19.17
C PRO A 323 22.55 -11.23 17.94
N ALA A 324 23.25 -10.81 16.88
CA ALA A 324 23.34 -11.54 15.63
C ALA A 324 23.96 -12.95 15.80
N GLY A 325 25.01 -13.09 16.61
CA GLY A 325 25.74 -14.37 16.78
C GLY A 325 24.85 -15.56 17.17
N PRO A 326 24.11 -15.47 18.30
CA PRO A 326 23.15 -16.51 18.69
C PRO A 326 22.04 -16.78 17.66
N MET A 327 21.57 -15.75 16.95
CA MET A 327 20.56 -15.91 15.89
C MET A 327 21.11 -16.69 14.69
N LEU A 328 22.31 -16.33 14.20
CA LEU A 328 22.99 -17.06 13.12
C LEU A 328 23.16 -18.54 13.46
N ALA A 329 23.55 -18.85 14.70
CA ALA A 329 23.71 -20.22 15.16
C ALA A 329 22.38 -20.98 15.21
N THR A 330 21.30 -20.30 15.62
CA THR A 330 19.94 -20.88 15.67
C THR A 330 19.41 -21.17 14.28
N ILE A 331 19.57 -20.25 13.32
CA ILE A 331 19.15 -20.44 11.93
C ILE A 331 19.90 -21.57 11.27
N ARG A 332 21.24 -21.61 11.38
CA ARG A 332 22.04 -22.73 10.85
C ARG A 332 21.56 -24.07 11.38
N ARG A 333 21.44 -24.22 12.70
CA ARG A 333 20.94 -25.47 13.31
C ARG A 333 19.55 -25.87 12.82
N ALA A 334 18.66 -24.90 12.59
CA ALA A 334 17.32 -25.17 12.11
C ALA A 334 17.31 -25.60 10.62
N CYS A 335 18.12 -24.94 9.80
CA CYS A 335 18.18 -25.14 8.34
C CYS A 335 19.04 -26.33 7.91
N ASP A 336 20.06 -26.70 8.69
CA ASP A 336 20.91 -27.88 8.44
C ASP A 336 20.13 -29.21 8.61
N ARG A 337 18.92 -29.14 9.17
CA ARG A 337 18.03 -30.31 9.25
C ARG A 337 17.59 -30.71 7.85
N SER A 338 17.64 -32.00 7.58
CA SER A 338 17.14 -32.59 6.34
C SER A 338 16.35 -33.86 6.61
N ARG A 339 15.47 -34.22 5.69
CA ARG A 339 14.76 -35.51 5.70
C ARG A 339 14.72 -36.12 4.29
N PRO A 340 14.51 -37.44 4.15
CA PRO A 340 14.22 -38.04 2.85
C PRO A 340 12.89 -37.51 2.31
N GLY A 341 12.91 -36.98 1.09
CA GLY A 341 11.73 -36.56 0.33
C GLY A 341 11.08 -37.72 -0.43
N PRO A 342 9.89 -37.52 -1.03
CA PRO A 342 9.14 -38.57 -1.74
C PRO A 342 9.88 -39.21 -2.91
N GLY A 343 10.82 -38.47 -3.54
CA GLY A 343 11.67 -38.94 -4.64
C GLY A 343 13.04 -39.48 -4.22
N GLY A 344 13.32 -39.63 -2.92
CA GLY A 344 14.63 -40.04 -2.40
C GLY A 344 15.67 -38.92 -2.29
N GLU A 345 15.36 -37.73 -2.84
CA GLU A 345 16.14 -36.51 -2.64
C GLU A 345 16.04 -36.03 -1.18
N ARG A 346 17.07 -35.32 -0.69
CA ARG A 346 17.04 -34.73 0.66
C ARG A 346 16.32 -33.38 0.62
N GLU A 347 15.22 -33.28 1.35
CA GLU A 347 14.53 -32.01 1.60
C GLU A 347 15.21 -31.28 2.74
N THR A 348 15.69 -30.05 2.50
CA THR A 348 16.24 -29.16 3.54
C THR A 348 15.12 -28.44 4.28
N ALA A 349 15.36 -28.08 5.54
CA ALA A 349 14.34 -27.41 6.32
C ALA A 349 14.08 -25.95 5.89
N CYS A 350 15.02 -25.30 5.22
CA CYS A 350 14.88 -23.92 4.74
C CYS A 350 15.16 -23.86 3.24
N GLY A 351 14.47 -22.96 2.53
CA GLY A 351 14.71 -22.66 1.12
C GLY A 351 15.75 -21.57 0.91
N ALA A 352 15.82 -20.61 1.84
CA ALA A 352 16.63 -19.39 1.70
C ALA A 352 17.59 -19.15 2.88
N THR A 353 18.39 -20.16 3.23
CA THR A 353 19.28 -20.10 4.40
C THR A 353 20.25 -18.90 4.34
N GLU A 354 20.93 -18.67 3.22
CA GLU A 354 21.93 -17.59 3.14
C GLU A 354 21.29 -16.21 3.23
N GLN A 355 20.12 -16.01 2.64
CA GLN A 355 19.34 -14.77 2.72
C GLN A 355 18.92 -14.49 4.17
N LEU A 356 18.39 -15.49 4.88
CA LEU A 356 18.06 -15.34 6.30
C LEU A 356 19.29 -14.97 7.13
N LEU A 357 20.45 -15.56 6.84
CA LEU A 357 21.71 -15.19 7.51
C LEU A 357 22.17 -13.77 7.15
N GLU A 358 21.96 -13.30 5.92
CA GLU A 358 22.22 -11.93 5.51
C GLU A 358 21.37 -10.94 6.30
N MET A 359 20.07 -11.17 6.40
CA MET A 359 19.14 -10.32 7.18
C MET A 359 19.58 -10.21 8.65
N VAL A 360 20.07 -11.29 9.27
CA VAL A 360 20.59 -11.26 10.64
C VAL A 360 21.82 -10.36 10.78
N ARG A 361 22.72 -10.38 9.78
CA ARG A 361 23.97 -9.61 9.79
C ARG A 361 23.74 -8.12 9.62
N ARG A 362 22.65 -7.73 8.94
CA ARG A 362 22.33 -6.32 8.69
C ARG A 362 22.12 -5.58 10.01
N ALA A 363 22.73 -4.40 10.11
CA ALA A 363 22.57 -3.51 11.25
C ALA A 363 21.23 -2.78 11.10
N PRO A 364 20.33 -2.85 12.08
CA PRO A 364 19.06 -2.16 11.97
C PRO A 364 19.30 -0.64 12.00
N PRO A 365 18.66 0.13 11.11
CA PRO A 365 18.82 1.59 11.08
C PRO A 365 18.20 2.26 12.30
N VAL A 366 17.29 1.56 12.99
CA VAL A 366 16.58 2.04 14.17
C VAL A 366 16.68 1.01 15.29
N ARG A 367 16.44 1.42 16.54
CA ARG A 367 16.42 0.49 17.69
C ARG A 367 15.16 0.68 18.49
N LEU A 368 14.39 -0.39 18.64
CA LEU A 368 13.26 -0.40 19.56
C LEU A 368 13.76 -0.45 21.00
N PRO A 369 13.08 0.24 21.93
CA PRO A 369 13.37 0.07 23.35
C PRO A 369 13.20 -1.41 23.74
N PRO A 370 14.01 -1.92 24.68
CA PRO A 370 13.85 -3.27 25.17
C PRO A 370 12.42 -3.42 25.73
N HIS A 371 11.73 -4.47 25.29
CA HIS A 371 10.38 -4.75 25.75
C HIS A 371 10.40 -4.85 27.28
N ARG A 372 9.80 -3.88 27.98
CA ARG A 372 9.62 -4.00 29.43
C ARG A 372 8.63 -5.14 29.61
N PRO A 373 9.03 -6.28 30.22
CA PRO A 373 8.05 -7.31 30.53
C PRO A 373 6.93 -6.60 31.29
N THR A 374 5.72 -6.64 30.74
CA THR A 374 4.55 -6.14 31.46
C THR A 374 4.57 -6.92 32.76
N SER A 375 4.87 -6.24 33.86
CA SER A 375 4.81 -6.84 35.18
C SER A 375 3.40 -7.37 35.26
N SER A 376 3.25 -8.70 35.15
CA SER A 376 1.94 -9.34 35.18
C SER A 376 1.21 -8.71 36.36
N PRO A 377 0.03 -8.12 36.16
CA PRO A 377 -0.66 -7.42 37.23
C PRO A 377 -0.70 -8.39 38.40
N SER A 378 0.10 -8.08 39.42
CA SER A 378 0.23 -8.93 40.59
C SER A 378 -1.19 -9.13 41.05
N SER A 379 -1.67 -10.37 40.97
CA SER A 379 -3.01 -10.74 41.38
C SER A 379 -3.06 -10.70 42.90
N SER A 380 -2.78 -9.55 43.50
CA SER A 380 -3.29 -9.22 44.82
C SER A 380 -4.78 -9.07 44.64
N LEU A 381 -5.50 -10.15 44.91
CA LEU A 381 -6.91 -10.16 45.29
C LEU A 381 -7.09 -9.23 46.50
N GLY A 382 -7.02 -7.93 46.27
CA GLY A 382 -7.49 -6.91 47.18
C GLY A 382 -9.01 -6.91 47.10
N ALA A 383 -9.66 -7.25 48.20
CA ALA A 383 -11.11 -7.32 48.33
C ALA A 383 -11.82 -6.12 47.69
N SER A 384 -12.84 -6.39 46.87
CA SER A 384 -13.74 -5.38 46.31
C SER A 384 -14.31 -4.48 47.42
N PRO A 385 -14.16 -3.15 47.35
CA PRO A 385 -14.99 -2.26 48.15
C PRO A 385 -16.44 -2.40 47.65
N ALA A 386 -17.36 -2.64 48.60
CA ALA A 386 -18.78 -2.74 48.33
C ALA A 386 -19.32 -1.46 47.67
N CYS A 387 -20.10 -1.62 46.59
CA CYS A 387 -20.83 -0.51 45.97
C CYS A 387 -21.90 0.03 46.93
N PRO A 388 -21.95 1.35 47.19
CA PRO A 388 -23.12 1.96 47.80
C PRO A 388 -24.26 2.02 46.77
N SER A 389 -25.40 1.45 47.17
CA SER A 389 -26.68 1.57 46.48
C SER A 389 -27.16 3.02 46.49
N ALA A 390 -27.20 3.67 45.33
CA ALA A 390 -27.83 4.97 45.14
C ALA A 390 -29.15 4.80 44.37
N SER A 391 -30.24 4.84 45.13
CA SER A 391 -31.56 5.25 44.69
C SER A 391 -31.57 6.76 44.39
N GLY A 392 -32.23 7.21 43.33
CA GLY A 392 -32.60 8.62 43.24
C GLY A 392 -32.92 9.12 41.84
N ASP A 393 -34.20 9.36 41.62
CA ASP A 393 -34.84 10.08 40.52
C ASP A 393 -34.15 11.41 40.14
N GLY A 394 -34.27 11.81 38.86
CA GLY A 394 -33.87 13.15 38.45
C GLY A 394 -33.98 13.43 36.96
N VAL A 395 -35.20 13.69 36.49
CA VAL A 395 -35.53 14.29 35.19
C VAL A 395 -34.97 15.73 35.12
N ALA A 396 -34.27 16.08 34.03
CA ALA A 396 -34.17 17.48 33.59
C ALA A 396 -33.90 17.60 32.08
N ASN A 397 -34.83 18.28 31.41
CA ASN A 397 -34.76 18.82 30.05
C ASN A 397 -33.67 19.90 29.91
N VAL A 398 -32.93 19.88 28.80
CA VAL A 398 -32.30 21.05 28.13
C VAL A 398 -32.21 20.64 26.65
N GLY A 399 -32.68 21.36 25.63
CA GLY A 399 -32.81 22.80 25.43
C GLY A 399 -31.97 23.16 24.19
N THR A 400 -32.61 23.19 23.02
CA THR A 400 -32.07 23.62 21.73
C THR A 400 -31.74 25.12 21.69
N ALA A 401 -30.57 25.47 21.16
CA ALA A 401 -30.21 26.76 20.55
C ALA A 401 -29.01 26.47 19.63
N GLY A 402 -28.83 27.02 18.43
CA GLY A 402 -29.34 28.24 17.82
C GLY A 402 -28.14 28.89 17.12
N ILE A 403 -28.10 28.79 15.79
CA ILE A 403 -27.08 29.41 14.92
C ILE A 403 -27.41 30.89 14.78
N GLY A 404 -26.39 31.74 14.91
CA GLY A 404 -26.39 33.15 14.51
C GLY A 404 -25.30 33.39 13.49
#